data_AF-A0A9R1D7A9-F1
#
_entry.id   AF-A0A9R1D7A9-F1
#
_cell.length_a   1.000
_cell.length_b   1.000
_cell.length_c   1.000
_cell.angle_alpha   90.00
_cell.angle_beta   90.00
_cell.angle_gamma   90.00
#
_symmetry.space_group_name_H-M   'P 1'
#
loop_
_entity.id
_entity.type
_entity.pdbx_description
1 polymer ?
#
loop_
_entity_poly.entity_id
_entity_poly.type
_entity_poly.pdbx_seq_one_letter_code
_entity_poly.pdbx_strand_id
1 'polypeptide(L)'
;DALQRLVGRVELGMIPQVVDTVVYIEAGEVHTVYDVTTEVKVPHGLVEEDLARPVIVIEDFETGEPAYEIYTFNRQVVTVPLEGAADGGEETGIERVAKQEIEREIRSVAHGHVEVELQGANTAVVWVEEDDISYVIGKGGGRISKIEDRLGIDIDVRTFSDRPGGTAGGSSGGSGGSVPAAGERITPEVTNRHVVVPVGDHHGDTVEVRADGEYLFTATVSRGGEIQVSRGSAIAEELETAIDRGQTITVVPQ
;
A
#
# COMPACT_ATOMS: atom_id res chain seq x y z
N ASP A 1 -3.47 -20.31 15.33
CA ASP A 1 -3.28 -20.17 16.80
C ASP A 1 -2.17 -21.07 17.37
N ALA A 2 -2.18 -22.38 17.10
CA ALA A 2 -1.26 -23.34 17.73
C ALA A 2 0.23 -22.93 17.62
N LEU A 3 0.72 -22.61 16.42
CA LEU A 3 2.10 -22.18 16.18
C LEU A 3 2.37 -20.71 16.51
N GLN A 4 1.34 -19.85 16.54
CA GLN A 4 1.49 -18.42 16.86
C GLN A 4 2.01 -18.18 18.28
N ARG A 5 1.85 -19.15 19.20
CA ARG A 5 2.42 -19.07 20.55
C ARG A 5 3.95 -19.20 20.55
N LEU A 6 4.53 -19.81 19.52
CA LEU A 6 5.98 -19.94 19.36
C LEU A 6 6.59 -18.71 18.70
N VAL A 7 5.78 -17.98 17.93
CA VAL A 7 6.17 -16.72 17.30
C VAL A 7 6.62 -15.71 18.37
N GLY A 8 7.85 -15.20 18.21
CA GLY A 8 8.49 -14.27 19.15
C GLY A 8 9.18 -14.92 20.36
N ARG A 9 9.00 -16.23 20.57
CA ARG A 9 9.77 -17.02 21.57
C ARG A 9 10.95 -17.75 20.95
N VAL A 10 10.83 -18.11 19.67
CA VAL A 10 11.87 -18.73 18.87
C VAL A 10 11.98 -18.02 17.53
N GLU A 11 13.16 -18.10 16.91
CA GLU A 11 13.36 -17.62 15.54
C GLU A 11 12.47 -18.41 14.59
N LEU A 12 11.88 -17.74 13.60
CA LEU A 12 10.88 -18.33 12.73
C LEU A 12 11.40 -19.62 12.05
N GLY A 13 12.60 -19.57 11.46
CA GLY A 13 13.20 -20.74 10.81
C GLY A 13 13.54 -21.91 11.74
N MET A 14 13.50 -21.69 13.06
CA MET A 14 13.74 -22.73 14.08
C MET A 14 12.46 -23.41 14.55
N ILE A 15 11.28 -22.91 14.19
CA ILE A 15 9.99 -23.47 14.64
C ILE A 15 9.86 -24.96 14.29
N PRO A 16 10.16 -25.43 13.05
CA PRO A 16 10.09 -26.86 12.72
C PRO A 16 11.00 -27.76 13.57
N GLN A 17 12.06 -27.21 14.17
CA GLN A 17 12.92 -27.99 15.07
C GLN A 17 12.33 -28.18 16.46
N VAL A 18 11.32 -27.36 16.81
CA VAL A 18 10.61 -27.42 18.10
C VAL A 18 9.27 -28.13 17.94
N VAL A 19 8.56 -27.84 16.84
CA VAL A 19 7.27 -28.45 16.48
C VAL A 19 7.27 -28.68 14.97
N ASP A 20 7.36 -29.95 14.57
CA ASP A 20 7.30 -30.40 13.18
C ASP A 20 5.90 -30.86 12.75
N THR A 21 5.01 -31.16 13.70
CA THR A 21 3.70 -31.76 13.44
C THR A 21 2.62 -31.10 14.29
N VAL A 22 1.48 -30.76 13.69
CA VAL A 22 0.29 -30.24 14.40
C VAL A 22 -0.88 -31.18 14.16
N VAL A 23 -1.45 -31.70 15.25
CA VAL A 23 -2.63 -32.58 15.19
C VAL A 23 -3.86 -31.81 15.65
N TYR A 24 -4.81 -31.60 14.75
CA TYR A 24 -6.11 -31.00 15.05
C TYR A 24 -7.10 -32.10 15.46
N ILE A 25 -7.62 -31.98 16.68
CA ILE A 25 -8.58 -32.92 17.28
C ILE A 25 -9.94 -32.24 17.34
N GLU A 26 -10.96 -32.87 16.77
CA GLU A 26 -12.34 -32.40 16.84
C GLU A 26 -13.26 -33.53 17.35
N ALA A 27 -14.14 -33.21 18.29
CA ALA A 27 -15.06 -34.18 18.90
C ALA A 27 -14.41 -35.47 19.47
N GLY A 28 -13.11 -35.44 19.80
CA GLY A 28 -12.36 -36.59 20.32
C GLY A 28 -11.72 -37.47 19.24
N GLU A 29 -11.81 -37.07 17.98
CA GLU A 29 -11.21 -37.76 16.84
C GLU A 29 -10.14 -36.86 16.19
N VAL A 30 -9.14 -37.50 15.56
CA VAL A 30 -8.17 -36.77 14.73
C VAL A 30 -8.89 -36.30 13.49
N HIS A 31 -9.03 -34.98 13.35
CA HIS A 31 -9.68 -34.37 12.19
C HIS A 31 -8.67 -34.12 11.08
N THR A 32 -7.53 -33.51 11.41
CA THR A 32 -6.46 -33.21 10.43
C THR A 32 -5.08 -33.29 11.09
N VAL A 33 -4.08 -33.73 10.33
CA VAL A 33 -2.67 -33.71 10.72
C VAL A 33 -1.93 -32.82 9.74
N TYR A 34 -1.14 -31.89 10.26
CA TYR A 34 -0.32 -30.99 9.46
C TYR A 34 1.15 -31.21 9.73
N ASP A 35 1.94 -31.23 8.66
CA ASP A 35 3.39 -31.13 8.71
C ASP A 35 3.81 -29.66 8.69
N VAL A 36 4.89 -29.34 9.41
CA VAL A 36 5.43 -27.99 9.56
C VAL A 36 6.89 -28.01 9.12
N THR A 37 7.17 -27.42 7.97
CA THR A 37 8.49 -27.44 7.33
C THR A 37 9.00 -26.01 7.07
N THR A 38 10.31 -25.83 6.94
CA THR A 38 10.90 -24.56 6.49
C THR A 38 11.33 -24.70 5.04
N GLU A 39 10.85 -23.81 4.18
CA GLU A 39 11.26 -23.69 2.78
C GLU A 39 11.87 -22.33 2.49
N VAL A 40 12.77 -22.27 1.51
CA VAL A 40 13.30 -21.00 0.99
C VAL A 40 12.62 -20.73 -0.34
N LYS A 41 11.66 -19.80 -0.35
CA LYS A 41 10.88 -19.45 -1.55
C LYS A 41 10.42 -18.00 -1.51
N VAL A 42 9.78 -17.56 -2.59
CA VAL A 42 9.02 -16.31 -2.61
C VAL A 42 7.67 -16.61 -1.94
N PRO A 43 7.32 -15.93 -0.83
CA PRO A 43 6.03 -16.17 -0.16
C PRO A 43 4.86 -15.80 -1.07
N HIS A 44 3.73 -16.51 -0.91
CA HIS A 44 2.51 -16.16 -1.63
C HIS A 44 2.08 -14.72 -1.31
N GLY A 45 1.65 -13.97 -2.33
CA GLY A 45 1.19 -12.58 -2.19
C GLY A 45 2.27 -11.50 -2.29
N LEU A 46 3.55 -11.85 -2.55
CA LEU A 46 4.62 -10.90 -2.88
C LEU A 46 4.95 -10.99 -4.38
N VAL A 47 5.09 -9.84 -5.05
CA VAL A 47 5.33 -9.75 -6.51
C VAL A 47 6.82 -9.53 -6.85
N GLU A 48 7.66 -9.16 -5.88
CA GLU A 48 9.08 -8.87 -6.11
C GLU A 48 9.96 -10.14 -6.09
N GLU A 49 10.64 -10.41 -7.22
CA GLU A 49 11.38 -11.64 -7.53
C GLU A 49 12.74 -11.81 -6.82
N ASP A 50 13.20 -10.87 -5.98
CA ASP A 50 14.63 -10.83 -5.59
C ASP A 50 14.97 -11.18 -4.13
N LEU A 51 14.03 -11.65 -3.32
CA LEU A 51 14.35 -12.09 -1.95
C LEU A 51 13.64 -13.39 -1.59
N ALA A 52 14.22 -14.52 -2.02
CA ALA A 52 13.88 -15.82 -1.43
C ALA A 52 14.14 -15.76 0.08
N ARG A 53 13.11 -16.04 0.88
CA ARG A 53 13.16 -15.94 2.34
C ARG A 53 12.81 -17.29 2.97
N PRO A 54 13.26 -17.54 4.21
CA PRO A 54 12.77 -18.69 4.95
C PRO A 54 11.29 -18.47 5.30
N VAL A 55 10.44 -19.35 4.79
CA VAL A 55 9.00 -19.43 5.03
C VAL A 55 8.72 -20.74 5.74
N ILE A 56 7.87 -20.72 6.75
CA ILE A 56 7.31 -21.96 7.30
C ILE A 56 6.11 -22.33 6.47
N VAL A 57 6.11 -23.53 5.90
CA VAL A 57 4.98 -24.10 5.19
C VAL A 57 4.30 -25.09 6.11
N ILE A 58 2.97 -25.01 6.15
CA ILE A 58 2.12 -25.93 6.91
C ILE A 58 1.26 -26.65 5.87
N GLU A 59 1.53 -27.93 5.68
CA GLU A 59 0.89 -28.76 4.67
C GLU A 59 0.09 -29.87 5.33
N ASP A 60 -1.01 -30.26 4.71
CA ASP A 60 -1.80 -31.40 5.16
C ASP A 60 -0.99 -32.69 4.96
N PHE A 61 -0.82 -33.47 6.02
CA PHE A 61 0.03 -34.67 6.03
C PHE A 61 -0.47 -35.75 5.06
N GLU A 62 -1.79 -35.83 4.83
CA GLU A 62 -2.37 -36.88 3.99
C GLU A 62 -2.28 -36.55 2.50
N THR A 63 -2.46 -35.28 2.14
CA THR A 63 -2.54 -34.80 0.75
C THR A 63 -1.23 -34.19 0.25
N GLY A 64 -0.40 -33.67 1.16
CA GLY A 64 0.76 -32.84 0.84
C GLY A 64 0.39 -31.46 0.30
N GLU A 65 -0.86 -31.02 0.45
CA GLU A 65 -1.30 -29.71 -0.01
C GLU A 65 -0.95 -28.63 1.03
N PRO A 66 -0.23 -27.57 0.64
CA PRO A 66 0.04 -26.45 1.53
C PRO A 66 -1.26 -25.76 1.95
N ALA A 67 -1.53 -25.74 3.24
CA ALA A 67 -2.71 -25.10 3.83
C ALA A 67 -2.39 -23.69 4.32
N TYR A 68 -1.17 -23.45 4.83
CA TYR A 68 -0.75 -22.15 5.33
C TYR A 68 0.73 -21.85 5.10
N GLU A 69 1.07 -20.56 5.05
CA GLU A 69 2.43 -20.04 5.11
C GLU A 69 2.61 -19.10 6.30
N ILE A 70 3.77 -19.15 6.94
CA ILE A 70 4.18 -18.19 7.96
C ILE A 70 5.52 -17.58 7.56
N TYR A 71 5.56 -16.26 7.43
CA TYR A 71 6.78 -15.52 7.11
C TYR A 71 6.82 -14.16 7.81
N THR A 72 8.00 -13.56 7.80
CA THR A 72 8.21 -12.22 8.36
C THR A 72 8.11 -11.17 7.26
N PHE A 73 7.22 -10.20 7.47
CA PHE A 73 7.06 -9.00 6.65
C PHE A 73 7.24 -7.77 7.53
N ASN A 74 8.13 -6.85 7.16
CA ASN A 74 8.40 -5.62 7.93
C ASN A 74 8.65 -5.82 9.44
N ARG A 75 9.33 -6.92 9.80
CA ARG A 75 9.62 -7.34 11.20
C ARG A 75 8.39 -7.84 11.97
N GLN A 76 7.26 -8.04 11.31
CA GLN A 76 6.07 -8.67 11.86
C GLN A 76 5.90 -10.06 11.26
N VAL A 77 5.39 -11.01 12.04
CA VAL A 77 5.15 -12.38 11.57
C VAL A 77 3.69 -12.50 11.15
N VAL A 78 3.46 -12.91 9.91
CA VAL A 78 2.14 -13.04 9.30
C VAL A 78 1.88 -14.51 8.98
N THR A 79 0.63 -14.96 9.16
CA THR A 79 0.16 -16.29 8.77
C THR A 79 -0.86 -16.16 7.65
N VAL A 80 -0.67 -16.91 6.58
CA VAL A 80 -1.40 -16.78 5.32
C VAL A 80 -2.03 -18.12 4.97
N PRO A 81 -3.35 -18.21 4.82
CA PRO A 81 -3.99 -19.41 4.29
C PRO A 81 -3.73 -19.54 2.79
N LEU A 82 -3.46 -20.76 2.33
CA LEU A 82 -3.22 -21.11 0.93
C LEU A 82 -4.38 -21.89 0.29
N GLU A 83 -5.21 -22.56 1.10
CA GLU A 83 -6.47 -23.14 0.63
C GLU A 83 -7.38 -22.03 0.06
N GLY A 84 -7.74 -22.14 -1.21
CA GLY A 84 -8.60 -21.19 -1.93
C GLY A 84 -7.89 -20.19 -2.84
N ALA A 85 -6.55 -20.16 -2.88
CA ALA A 85 -5.80 -19.22 -3.73
C ALA A 85 -5.78 -19.60 -5.24
N ALA A 86 -6.44 -20.69 -5.62
CA ALA A 86 -6.57 -21.15 -7.01
C ALA A 86 -7.78 -20.55 -7.76
N ASP A 87 -8.70 -19.87 -7.07
CA ASP A 87 -9.78 -19.11 -7.71
C ASP A 87 -9.35 -17.64 -7.82
N GLY A 88 -8.90 -17.28 -9.02
CA GLY A 88 -8.56 -15.90 -9.36
C GLY A 88 -9.75 -14.97 -9.09
N GLY A 89 -9.59 -14.08 -8.11
CA GLY A 89 -10.51 -12.95 -7.88
C GLY A 89 -10.87 -12.65 -6.43
N GLU A 90 -10.48 -13.47 -5.45
CA GLU A 90 -10.78 -13.19 -4.05
C GLU A 90 -9.54 -12.72 -3.28
N GLU A 91 -9.68 -11.58 -2.60
CA GLU A 91 -8.63 -10.93 -1.79
C GLU A 91 -7.86 -11.99 -0.99
N THR A 92 -6.54 -12.10 -1.20
CA THR A 92 -5.70 -13.06 -0.48
C THR A 92 -5.89 -12.87 1.03
N GLY A 93 -5.73 -13.92 1.84
CA GLY A 93 -5.87 -13.79 3.30
C GLY A 93 -4.97 -12.68 3.89
N ILE A 94 -3.82 -12.43 3.24
CA ILE A 94 -2.92 -11.30 3.51
C ILE A 94 -3.59 -9.97 3.19
N GLU A 95 -4.15 -9.82 1.99
CA GLU A 95 -4.83 -8.60 1.56
C GLU A 95 -5.95 -8.23 2.52
N ARG A 96 -6.74 -9.21 2.96
CA ARG A 96 -7.81 -8.97 3.93
C ARG A 96 -7.30 -8.49 5.29
N VAL A 97 -6.20 -9.08 5.79
CA VAL A 97 -5.59 -8.70 7.07
C VAL A 97 -4.91 -7.33 6.97
N ALA A 98 -4.15 -7.08 5.91
CA ALA A 98 -3.51 -5.80 5.64
C ALA A 98 -4.55 -4.69 5.51
N LYS A 99 -5.60 -4.92 4.71
CA LYS A 99 -6.73 -4.00 4.55
C LYS A 99 -7.40 -3.64 5.87
N GLN A 100 -7.69 -4.62 6.72
CA GLN A 100 -8.32 -4.38 8.03
C GLN A 100 -7.43 -3.59 8.99
N GLU A 101 -6.12 -3.85 9.01
CA GLU A 101 -5.20 -3.11 9.88
C GLU A 101 -4.99 -1.67 9.40
N ILE A 102 -4.86 -1.45 8.08
CA ILE A 102 -4.81 -0.11 7.49
C ILE A 102 -6.10 0.65 7.79
N GLU A 103 -7.26 0.04 7.54
CA GLU A 103 -8.56 0.65 7.80
C GLU A 103 -8.73 1.03 9.27
N ARG A 104 -8.28 0.17 10.20
CA ARG A 104 -8.33 0.44 11.64
C ARG A 104 -7.47 1.64 12.04
N GLU A 105 -6.24 1.70 11.56
CA GLU A 105 -5.32 2.80 11.86
C GLU A 105 -5.82 4.13 11.29
N ILE A 106 -6.31 4.12 10.04
CA ILE A 106 -6.84 5.34 9.41
C ILE A 106 -8.16 5.76 10.07
N ARG A 107 -9.06 4.84 10.41
CA ARG A 107 -10.30 5.15 11.15
C ARG A 107 -10.03 5.71 12.55
N SER A 108 -8.87 5.45 13.16
CA SER A 108 -8.51 6.08 14.43
C SER A 108 -8.28 7.59 14.32
N VAL A 109 -8.10 8.09 13.09
CA VAL A 109 -7.89 9.50 12.78
C VAL A 109 -9.01 10.10 11.91
N ALA A 110 -9.58 9.37 10.96
CA ALA A 110 -10.70 9.86 10.14
C ALA A 110 -12.03 9.82 10.91
N HIS A 111 -12.92 10.78 10.65
CA HIS A 111 -14.25 10.87 11.28
C HIS A 111 -15.35 10.22 10.43
N GLY A 112 -15.17 10.18 9.12
CA GLY A 112 -16.10 9.68 8.11
C GLY A 112 -15.81 8.26 7.65
N HIS A 113 -16.36 7.91 6.49
CA HIS A 113 -16.11 6.60 5.89
C HIS A 113 -14.66 6.50 5.43
N VAL A 114 -14.04 5.36 5.68
CA VAL A 114 -12.74 4.98 5.12
C VAL A 114 -12.93 3.70 4.32
N GLU A 115 -12.43 3.67 3.09
CA GLU A 115 -12.35 2.46 2.27
C GLU A 115 -10.90 2.27 1.81
N VAL A 116 -10.43 1.03 1.84
CA VAL A 116 -9.04 0.71 1.52
C VAL A 116 -9.00 -0.28 0.36
N GLU A 117 -8.25 0.07 -0.67
CA GLU A 117 -7.95 -0.77 -1.83
C GLU A 117 -6.45 -1.06 -1.84
N LEU A 118 -6.08 -2.34 -1.92
CA LEU A 118 -4.67 -2.71 -2.01
C LEU A 118 -4.23 -2.69 -3.47
N GLN A 119 -3.11 -2.02 -3.74
CA GLN A 119 -2.46 -1.99 -5.03
C GLN A 119 -1.16 -2.80 -4.92
N GLY A 120 -1.30 -4.12 -4.81
CA GLY A 120 -0.18 -5.04 -4.61
C GLY A 120 0.17 -5.24 -3.12
N ALA A 121 1.38 -5.75 -2.87
CA ALA A 121 1.75 -6.27 -1.56
C ALA A 121 2.15 -5.20 -0.53
N ASN A 122 2.60 -4.03 -1.00
CA ASN A 122 3.23 -2.99 -0.20
C ASN A 122 2.63 -1.59 -0.43
N THR A 123 1.58 -1.47 -1.25
CA THR A 123 0.95 -0.19 -1.56
C THR A 123 -0.56 -0.29 -1.37
N ALA A 124 -1.15 0.72 -0.75
CA ALA A 124 -2.58 0.82 -0.51
C ALA A 124 -3.10 2.19 -0.92
N VAL A 125 -4.25 2.22 -1.57
CA VAL A 125 -5.03 3.44 -1.78
C VAL A 125 -6.12 3.49 -0.72
N VAL A 126 -6.16 4.59 0.02
CA VAL A 126 -7.10 4.81 1.09
C VAL A 126 -8.02 5.96 0.69
N TRP A 127 -9.28 5.64 0.49
CA TRP A 127 -10.35 6.57 0.15
C TRP A 127 -10.97 7.11 1.44
N VAL A 128 -10.99 8.43 1.57
CA VAL A 128 -11.54 9.15 2.73
C VAL A 128 -12.47 10.26 2.27
N GLU A 129 -13.26 10.80 3.20
CA GLU A 129 -14.06 12.00 2.96
C GLU A 129 -13.15 13.24 2.74
N GLU A 130 -13.65 14.22 2.00
CA GLU A 130 -12.92 15.47 1.70
C GLU A 130 -12.54 16.24 2.97
N ASP A 131 -13.37 16.19 4.00
CA ASP A 131 -13.09 16.80 5.30
C ASP A 131 -11.98 16.08 6.09
N ASP A 132 -11.72 14.79 5.79
CA ASP A 132 -10.79 13.95 6.54
C ASP A 132 -9.38 13.89 5.93
N ILE A 133 -9.22 14.12 4.61
CA ILE A 133 -7.92 13.98 3.92
C ILE A 133 -6.80 14.76 4.60
N SER A 134 -7.06 16.04 4.94
CA SER A 134 -6.08 16.90 5.60
C SER A 134 -5.69 16.40 6.99
N TYR A 135 -6.63 15.79 7.71
CA TYR A 135 -6.40 15.28 9.06
C TYR A 135 -5.67 13.93 9.06
N VAL A 136 -5.94 13.09 8.06
CA VAL A 136 -5.29 11.79 7.84
C VAL A 136 -3.83 11.98 7.43
N ILE A 137 -3.57 12.84 6.44
CA ILE A 137 -2.21 13.18 5.98
C ILE A 137 -1.43 13.89 7.09
N GLY A 138 -2.07 14.85 7.75
CA GLY A 138 -1.47 15.68 8.79
C GLY A 138 -0.51 16.75 8.22
N LYS A 139 -0.03 17.65 9.09
CA LYS A 139 0.84 18.77 8.68
C LYS A 139 2.11 18.26 7.99
N GLY A 140 2.23 18.54 6.70
CA GLY A 140 3.38 18.13 5.87
C GLY A 140 3.54 16.61 5.76
N GLY A 141 2.45 15.84 5.79
CA GLY A 141 2.48 14.37 5.68
C GLY A 141 2.94 13.64 6.96
N GLY A 142 3.34 14.36 8.01
CA GLY A 142 3.97 13.74 9.17
C GLY A 142 3.08 12.82 10.01
N ARG A 143 1.77 12.71 9.70
CA ARG A 143 0.89 11.72 10.34
C ARG A 143 0.78 10.46 9.50
N ILE A 144 0.50 10.60 8.20
CA ILE A 144 0.43 9.43 7.31
C ILE A 144 1.76 8.69 7.29
N SER A 145 2.90 9.40 7.23
CA SER A 145 4.22 8.76 7.29
C SER A 145 4.46 7.95 8.56
N LYS A 146 3.89 8.33 9.71
CA LYS A 146 3.99 7.52 10.94
C LYS A 146 3.11 6.27 10.91
N ILE A 147 2.03 6.32 10.14
CA ILE A 147 1.15 5.16 9.92
C ILE A 147 1.86 4.23 8.94
N GLU A 148 2.40 4.75 7.84
CA GLU A 148 3.24 4.04 6.87
C GLU A 148 4.46 3.38 7.53
N ASP A 149 5.25 4.11 8.34
CA ASP A 149 6.43 3.57 9.05
C ASP A 149 6.11 2.39 9.98
N ARG A 150 4.88 2.39 10.53
CA ARG A 150 4.43 1.39 11.50
C ARG A 150 3.80 0.17 10.83
N LEU A 151 3.12 0.38 9.70
CA LEU A 151 2.52 -0.68 8.88
C LEU A 151 3.50 -1.27 7.86
N GLY A 152 4.54 -0.51 7.50
CA GLY A 152 5.53 -0.85 6.47
C GLY A 152 4.95 -0.91 5.05
N ILE A 153 3.90 -0.13 4.79
CA ILE A 153 3.15 -0.09 3.54
C ILE A 153 3.05 1.38 3.12
N ASP A 154 3.21 1.67 1.82
CA ASP A 154 3.00 2.99 1.24
C ASP A 154 1.50 3.26 1.10
N ILE A 155 1.02 4.39 1.60
CA ILE A 155 -0.41 4.71 1.66
C ILE A 155 -0.69 5.98 0.84
N ASP A 156 -1.35 5.80 -0.30
CA ASP A 156 -1.89 6.89 -1.10
C ASP A 156 -3.29 7.27 -0.60
N VAL A 157 -3.43 8.48 -0.05
CA VAL A 157 -4.70 8.95 0.52
C VAL A 157 -5.44 9.79 -0.52
N ARG A 158 -6.64 9.37 -0.89
CA ARG A 158 -7.49 10.03 -1.90
C ARG A 158 -8.87 10.34 -1.36
N THR A 159 -9.56 11.29 -1.98
CA THR A 159 -10.96 11.58 -1.62
C THR A 159 -11.93 10.73 -2.44
N PHE A 160 -13.09 10.36 -1.87
CA PHE A 160 -14.12 9.65 -2.64
C PHE A 160 -14.58 10.41 -3.90
N SER A 161 -14.46 11.74 -3.90
CA SER A 161 -14.75 12.60 -5.06
C SER A 161 -13.84 12.29 -6.26
N ASP A 162 -12.64 11.76 -6.01
CA ASP A 162 -11.63 11.44 -7.03
C ASP A 162 -11.75 10.00 -7.55
N ARG A 163 -12.71 9.20 -7.05
CA ARG A 163 -12.84 7.79 -7.41
C ARG A 163 -13.44 7.63 -8.81
N PRO A 164 -12.74 7.00 -9.78
CA PRO A 164 -13.29 6.77 -11.11
C PRO A 164 -14.48 5.81 -11.04
N GLY A 165 -15.70 6.31 -11.23
CA GLY A 165 -16.93 5.50 -11.35
C GLY A 165 -17.96 5.62 -10.22
N GLY A 166 -17.75 6.47 -9.20
CA GLY A 166 -18.72 6.70 -8.12
C GLY A 166 -19.96 7.47 -8.58
N THR A 167 -21.14 6.85 -8.45
CA THR A 167 -22.43 7.44 -8.85
C THR A 167 -22.77 8.62 -7.93
N ALA A 168 -22.90 9.81 -8.52
CA ALA A 168 -23.38 11.02 -7.88
C ALA A 168 -24.77 10.81 -7.23
N GLY A 169 -24.79 10.69 -5.90
CA GLY A 169 -25.96 10.95 -5.07
C GLY A 169 -26.03 12.45 -4.80
N GLY A 170 -26.92 13.14 -5.52
CA GLY A 170 -26.85 14.58 -5.70
C GLY A 170 -27.21 15.43 -4.47
N SER A 171 -26.68 16.65 -4.51
CA SER A 171 -27.38 17.86 -4.09
C SER A 171 -27.05 18.97 -5.07
N SER A 172 -28.04 19.30 -5.88
CA SER A 172 -28.05 20.42 -6.82
C SER A 172 -28.03 21.75 -6.11
N GLY A 173 -27.16 22.67 -6.54
CA GLY A 173 -27.35 24.10 -6.32
C GLY A 173 -26.10 24.94 -6.52
N GLY A 174 -26.01 25.63 -7.66
CA GLY A 174 -25.23 26.87 -7.77
C GLY A 174 -24.19 26.90 -8.88
N SER A 175 -24.62 27.38 -10.03
CA SER A 175 -23.84 27.90 -11.15
C SER A 175 -22.47 28.52 -10.83
N GLY A 176 -21.47 28.18 -11.65
CA GLY A 176 -20.24 28.95 -11.80
C GLY A 176 -19.33 28.32 -12.82
N GLY A 177 -19.58 28.55 -14.11
CA GLY A 177 -18.60 28.20 -15.15
C GLY A 177 -17.29 28.94 -14.90
N SER A 178 -16.19 28.21 -14.93
CA SER A 178 -14.84 28.75 -15.10
C SER A 178 -14.03 27.74 -15.91
N VAL A 179 -13.42 28.26 -16.97
CA VAL A 179 -12.53 27.59 -17.92
C VAL A 179 -11.45 26.82 -17.14
N PRO A 180 -11.06 25.59 -17.51
CA PRO A 180 -9.96 24.92 -16.84
C PRO A 180 -8.70 25.76 -17.00
N ALA A 181 -8.14 26.21 -15.86
CA ALA A 181 -6.90 26.96 -15.83
C ALA A 181 -5.79 26.08 -16.43
N ALA A 182 -5.20 26.56 -17.52
CA ALA A 182 -4.03 25.93 -18.10
C ALA A 182 -2.87 26.11 -17.11
N GLY A 183 -2.45 25.01 -16.47
CA GLY A 183 -1.31 25.00 -15.55
C GLY A 183 -0.04 25.57 -16.18
N GLU A 184 0.87 26.03 -15.34
CA GLU A 184 2.16 26.56 -15.77
C GLU A 184 3.04 25.41 -16.27
N ARG A 185 3.66 25.56 -17.44
CA ARG A 185 4.53 24.52 -18.02
C ARG A 185 5.91 24.60 -17.37
N ILE A 186 6.38 23.48 -16.82
CA ILE A 186 7.63 23.42 -16.07
C ILE A 186 8.52 22.33 -16.67
N THR A 187 9.82 22.58 -16.73
CA THR A 187 10.80 21.56 -17.12
C THR A 187 11.44 21.00 -15.85
N PRO A 188 11.19 19.72 -15.50
CA PRO A 188 11.84 19.08 -14.36
C PRO A 188 13.35 18.88 -14.61
N GLU A 189 14.14 19.00 -13.56
CA GLU A 189 15.57 18.68 -13.56
C GLU A 189 15.81 17.32 -12.90
N VAL A 190 16.41 16.39 -13.64
CA VAL A 190 16.76 15.06 -13.12
C VAL A 190 18.19 15.09 -12.57
N THR A 191 18.34 14.81 -11.28
CA THR A 191 19.65 14.64 -10.62
C THR A 191 19.90 13.17 -10.29
N ASN A 192 21.12 12.83 -9.86
CA ASN A 192 21.46 11.46 -9.47
C ASN A 192 20.61 10.89 -8.31
N ARG A 193 19.96 11.75 -7.50
CA ARG A 193 19.22 11.33 -6.30
C ARG A 193 17.77 11.82 -6.26
N HIS A 194 17.41 12.85 -7.03
CA HIS A 194 16.08 13.45 -7.01
C HIS A 194 15.67 13.92 -8.40
N VAL A 195 14.38 13.83 -8.71
CA VAL A 195 13.72 14.57 -9.79
C VAL A 195 13.15 15.85 -9.18
N VAL A 196 13.62 17.01 -9.64
CA VAL A 196 13.29 18.32 -9.08
C VAL A 196 12.34 19.05 -10.04
N VAL A 197 11.15 19.40 -9.57
CA VAL A 197 10.18 20.21 -10.34
C VAL A 197 10.21 21.63 -9.77
N PRO A 198 10.78 22.62 -10.48
CA PRO A 198 10.85 24.00 -10.01
C PRO A 198 9.51 24.70 -10.21
N VAL A 199 8.77 24.98 -9.13
CA VAL A 199 7.41 25.56 -9.17
C VAL A 199 7.42 27.08 -8.99
N GLY A 200 8.53 27.68 -8.55
CA GLY A 200 8.65 29.13 -8.37
C GLY A 200 8.04 29.62 -7.06
N ASP A 201 7.39 30.79 -7.09
CA ASP A 201 6.97 31.56 -5.89
C ASP A 201 5.75 30.98 -5.12
N HIS A 202 5.39 29.72 -5.35
CA HIS A 202 4.25 29.02 -4.74
C HIS A 202 4.62 28.32 -3.42
N HIS A 203 5.34 29.00 -2.52
CA HIS A 203 5.91 28.37 -1.32
C HIS A 203 4.86 27.87 -0.33
N GLY A 204 4.86 26.56 -0.06
CA GLY A 204 3.93 25.94 0.89
C GLY A 204 2.54 25.67 0.33
N ASP A 205 2.29 26.04 -0.92
CA ASP A 205 1.06 25.71 -1.62
C ASP A 205 1.08 24.23 -2.03
N THR A 206 -0.10 23.63 -2.05
CA THR A 206 -0.27 22.29 -2.60
C THR A 206 -0.58 22.44 -4.07
N VAL A 207 0.23 21.78 -4.91
CA VAL A 207 0.13 21.93 -6.36
C VAL A 207 -0.05 20.57 -7.00
N GLU A 208 -0.84 20.57 -8.06
CA GLU A 208 -1.11 19.39 -8.87
C GLU A 208 -0.14 19.34 -10.05
N VAL A 209 0.60 18.24 -10.19
CA VAL A 209 1.54 18.02 -11.30
C VAL A 209 0.87 17.12 -12.33
N ARG A 210 0.89 17.56 -13.59
CA ARG A 210 0.27 16.89 -14.74
C ARG A 210 1.25 16.68 -15.88
N ALA A 211 1.16 15.59 -16.62
CA ALA A 211 1.85 15.37 -17.90
C ALA A 211 0.85 15.44 -19.06
N ASP A 212 1.05 16.36 -20.01
CA ASP A 212 0.15 16.62 -21.14
C ASP A 212 -1.33 16.84 -20.75
N GLY A 213 -1.56 17.30 -19.52
CA GLY A 213 -2.89 17.54 -18.96
C GLY A 213 -3.48 16.35 -18.18
N GLU A 214 -2.81 15.21 -18.14
CA GLU A 214 -3.16 14.05 -17.31
C GLU A 214 -2.50 14.16 -15.92
N TYR A 215 -3.25 13.87 -14.87
CA TYR A 215 -2.77 13.92 -13.49
C TYR A 215 -1.63 12.93 -13.25
N LEU A 216 -0.54 13.38 -12.64
CA LEU A 216 0.54 12.53 -12.14
C LEU A 216 0.46 12.40 -10.62
N PHE A 217 0.63 13.51 -9.91
CA PHE A 217 0.63 13.52 -8.44
C PHE A 217 0.39 14.92 -7.88
N THR A 218 0.06 15.00 -6.60
CA THR A 218 -0.07 16.24 -5.84
C THR A 218 1.07 16.34 -4.84
N ALA A 219 1.71 17.50 -4.74
CA ALA A 219 2.78 17.71 -3.79
C ALA A 219 2.79 19.13 -3.24
N THR A 220 3.27 19.28 -2.00
CA THR A 220 3.47 20.60 -1.40
C THR A 220 4.81 21.17 -1.81
N VAL A 221 4.80 22.40 -2.32
CA VAL A 221 6.01 23.10 -2.75
C VAL A 221 6.88 23.43 -1.53
N SER A 222 8.16 23.08 -1.60
CA SER A 222 9.10 23.35 -0.52
C SER A 222 9.35 24.85 -0.33
N ARG A 223 10.00 25.23 0.77
CA ARG A 223 10.43 26.62 1.03
C ARG A 223 11.41 27.15 -0.03
N GLY A 224 12.01 26.25 -0.82
CA GLY A 224 12.89 26.61 -1.96
C GLY A 224 12.14 26.90 -3.25
N GLY A 225 10.81 26.73 -3.29
CA GLY A 225 10.01 26.95 -4.51
C GLY A 225 10.06 25.76 -5.47
N GLU A 226 10.38 24.58 -4.97
CA GLU A 226 10.57 23.36 -5.76
C GLU A 226 9.93 22.15 -5.09
N ILE A 227 9.49 21.19 -5.89
CA ILE A 227 9.10 19.86 -5.44
C ILE A 227 10.28 18.93 -5.71
N GLN A 228 10.75 18.23 -4.68
CA GLN A 228 11.80 17.24 -4.82
C GLN A 228 11.20 15.85 -4.64
N VAL A 229 11.29 15.03 -5.68
CA VAL A 229 10.85 13.63 -5.66
C VAL A 229 12.10 12.75 -5.63
N SER A 230 12.22 11.88 -4.63
CA SER A 230 13.37 10.96 -4.54
C SER A 230 13.36 9.97 -5.70
N ARG A 231 14.53 9.81 -6.32
CA ARG A 231 14.72 8.90 -7.45
C ARG A 231 14.57 7.45 -6.98
N GLY A 232 13.82 6.64 -7.74
CA GLY A 232 13.43 5.27 -7.34
C GLY A 232 12.10 5.18 -6.59
N SER A 233 11.36 6.30 -6.46
CA SER A 233 9.94 6.25 -6.11
C SER A 233 9.09 6.06 -7.37
N ALA A 234 7.91 5.45 -7.24
CA ALA A 234 6.97 5.30 -8.35
C ALA A 234 6.65 6.63 -9.03
N ILE A 235 6.51 7.70 -8.23
CA ILE A 235 6.30 9.06 -8.73
C ILE A 235 7.50 9.53 -9.56
N ALA A 236 8.74 9.26 -9.13
CA ALA A 236 9.93 9.62 -9.90
C ALA A 236 10.05 8.80 -11.19
N GLU A 237 9.70 7.51 -11.17
CA GLU A 237 9.71 6.66 -12.36
C GLU A 237 8.67 7.11 -13.39
N GLU A 238 7.49 7.51 -12.93
CA GLU A 238 6.43 8.04 -13.78
C GLU A 238 6.81 9.41 -14.37
N LEU A 239 7.44 10.28 -13.57
CA LEU A 239 7.99 11.57 -14.01
C LEU A 239 9.13 11.38 -15.02
N GLU A 240 10.07 10.46 -14.75
CA GLU A 240 11.16 10.12 -15.67
C GLU A 240 10.61 9.56 -16.98
N THR A 241 9.61 8.68 -16.91
CA THR A 241 8.92 8.13 -18.08
C THR A 241 8.22 9.21 -18.90
N ALA A 242 7.55 10.17 -18.24
CA ALA A 242 6.89 11.28 -18.91
C ALA A 242 7.90 12.22 -19.60
N ILE A 243 9.05 12.48 -18.95
CA ILE A 243 10.16 13.26 -19.52
C ILE A 243 10.77 12.55 -20.72
N ASP A 244 11.03 11.24 -20.62
CA ASP A 244 11.60 10.42 -21.69
C ASP A 244 10.68 10.34 -22.91
N ARG A 245 9.35 10.37 -22.68
CA ARG A 245 8.33 10.44 -23.73
C ARG A 245 8.15 11.85 -24.30
N GLY A 246 8.84 12.86 -23.76
CA GLY A 246 8.75 14.25 -24.19
C GLY A 246 7.42 14.92 -23.84
N GLN A 247 6.69 14.41 -22.84
CA GLN A 247 5.40 14.94 -22.41
C GLN A 247 5.59 16.29 -21.69
N THR A 248 4.63 17.19 -21.86
CA THR A 248 4.67 18.52 -21.24
C THR A 248 4.27 18.43 -19.78
N ILE A 249 5.20 18.67 -18.85
CA ILE A 249 4.86 18.75 -17.44
C ILE A 249 4.25 20.12 -17.13
N THR A 250 3.10 20.12 -16.45
CA THR A 250 2.36 21.31 -16.03
C THR A 250 2.05 21.24 -14.56
N VAL A 251 2.08 22.39 -13.89
CA VAL A 251 1.73 22.52 -12.49
C VAL A 251 0.54 23.45 -12.34
N VAL A 252 -0.49 22.98 -11.63
CA VAL A 252 -1.72 23.74 -11.35
C VAL A 252 -1.79 23.99 -9.85
N PRO A 253 -1.72 25.25 -9.39
CA PRO A 253 -1.93 25.56 -7.98
C PRO A 253 -3.40 25.32 -7.60
N GLN A 254 -3.63 24.71 -6.43
CA GLN A 254 -4.94 24.45 -5.85
C GLN A 254 -5.35 25.58 -4.91
#